data_AF-A0A8H6S222-F1
#
_entry.id   AF-A0A8H6S222-F1
#
_cell.length_a   1.000
_cell.length_b   1.000
_cell.length_c   1.000
_cell.angle_alpha   90.00
_cell.angle_beta   90.00
_cell.angle_gamma   90.00
#
_symmetry.space_group_name_H-M   'P 1'
#
loop_
_entity.id
_entity.type
_entity.pdbx_description
1 polymer ?
#
loop_
_entity_poly.entity_id
_entity_poly.type
_entity_poly.pdbx_seq_one_letter_code
_entity_poly.pdbx_strand_id
1 'polypeptide(L)'
;MSRNRLSIRIPLPGAYKGRHGALCREASVINNSCQPNAIVEWIPDSFSFSCRAVLPISKGDEIFRAYIHPLTPRDRRRQALKASWDFECQCPSCALPDAESAKSDEARQLIQDDFDHIFNSPYSQMELQAWLTDSRSPERRMPDDYFVETSERMLQLMDQEQCEEPEHRACHYFRLILSAAAVGDLKRMRKWAQPLLDIRHMDEKYVKFGQTALSDPEALDVWGIRTWN
;
A
#
# COMPACT_ATOMS: atom_id res chain seq x y z
N MET A 1 -22.56 8.91 -15.67
CA MET A 1 -21.48 9.58 -14.89
C MET A 1 -20.55 10.29 -15.87
N SER A 2 -19.90 11.39 -15.47
CA SER A 2 -18.86 12.02 -16.30
C SER A 2 -17.62 11.12 -16.32
N ARG A 3 -17.14 10.76 -17.52
CA ARG A 3 -16.03 9.81 -17.74
C ARG A 3 -14.65 10.37 -17.37
N ASN A 4 -14.52 11.70 -17.28
CA ASN A 4 -13.26 12.39 -17.01
C ASN A 4 -13.21 13.05 -15.63
N ARG A 5 -14.20 12.76 -14.76
CA ARG A 5 -14.21 13.30 -13.39
C ARG A 5 -13.14 12.59 -12.56
N LEU A 6 -12.27 13.39 -11.96
CA LEU A 6 -11.35 12.96 -10.92
C LEU A 6 -11.94 13.25 -9.55
N SER A 7 -11.86 12.29 -8.64
CA SER A 7 -12.30 12.47 -7.26
C SER A 7 -11.29 13.30 -6.48
N ILE A 8 -11.76 14.35 -5.83
CA ILE A 8 -11.01 15.06 -4.78
C ILE A 8 -11.39 14.38 -3.46
N ARG A 9 -10.44 13.63 -2.88
CA ARG A 9 -10.69 12.75 -1.72
C ARG A 9 -10.71 13.51 -0.37
N ILE A 10 -10.14 14.72 -0.34
CA ILE A 10 -10.11 15.58 0.86
C ILE A 10 -11.17 16.67 0.71
N PRO A 11 -11.99 16.96 1.73
CA PRO A 11 -12.97 18.05 1.67
C PRO A 11 -12.28 19.38 1.36
N LEU A 12 -12.78 20.11 0.36
CA LEU A 12 -12.35 21.48 0.13
C LEU A 12 -12.90 22.39 1.22
N PRO A 13 -12.22 23.51 1.56
CA PRO A 13 -12.76 24.50 2.47
C PRO A 13 -14.17 24.94 2.06
N GLY A 14 -15.08 25.05 3.03
CA GLY A 14 -16.44 25.53 2.80
C GLY A 14 -17.54 24.74 3.52
N ALA A 15 -18.77 25.21 3.32
CA ALA A 15 -19.97 24.64 3.92
C ALA A 15 -20.41 23.31 3.26
N TYR A 16 -20.03 23.08 2.00
CA TYR A 16 -20.38 21.85 1.30
C TYR A 16 -19.53 20.68 1.80
N LYS A 17 -20.20 19.65 2.34
CA LYS A 17 -19.55 18.44 2.89
C LYS A 17 -19.62 17.23 1.95
N GLY A 18 -20.11 17.41 0.73
CA GLY A 18 -20.23 16.33 -0.24
C GLY A 18 -18.92 16.01 -0.98
N ARG A 19 -19.01 15.04 -1.90
CA ARG A 19 -17.86 14.62 -2.72
C ARG A 19 -17.55 15.64 -3.81
N HIS A 20 -16.35 16.19 -3.77
CA HIS A 20 -15.84 17.08 -4.79
C HIS A 20 -15.32 16.30 -6.01
N GLY A 21 -15.17 16.98 -7.13
CA GLY A 21 -14.54 16.41 -8.32
C GLY A 21 -13.98 17.48 -9.21
N ALA A 22 -13.00 17.11 -10.03
CA ALA A 22 -12.32 18.02 -10.93
C ALA A 22 -12.18 17.41 -12.32
N LEU A 23 -11.97 18.29 -13.30
CA LEU A 23 -11.55 17.93 -14.64
C LEU A 23 -10.09 18.39 -14.78
N CYS A 24 -9.20 17.47 -15.12
CA CYS A 24 -7.80 17.77 -15.41
C CYS A 24 -7.47 17.13 -16.74
N ARG A 25 -7.14 17.96 -17.73
CA ARG A 25 -6.91 17.53 -19.11
C ARG A 25 -5.73 16.55 -19.19
N GLU A 26 -4.66 16.86 -18.49
CA GLU A 26 -3.41 16.10 -18.46
C GLU A 26 -3.60 14.73 -17.81
N ALA A 27 -4.40 14.63 -16.74
CA ALA A 27 -4.70 13.36 -16.10
C ALA A 27 -5.79 12.54 -16.81
N SER A 28 -6.58 13.16 -17.69
CA SER A 28 -7.67 12.49 -18.43
C SER A 28 -7.18 11.71 -19.65
N VAL A 29 -5.95 11.95 -20.11
CA VAL A 29 -5.35 11.16 -21.21
C VAL A 29 -4.70 9.86 -20.74
N ILE A 30 -4.56 9.66 -19.42
CA ILE A 30 -3.93 8.48 -18.83
C ILE A 30 -4.95 7.34 -18.81
N ASN A 31 -4.66 6.26 -19.53
CA ASN A 31 -5.53 5.11 -19.65
C ASN A 31 -5.57 4.25 -18.38
N ASN A 32 -6.54 3.33 -18.35
CA ASN A 32 -6.74 2.42 -17.22
C ASN A 32 -5.91 1.14 -17.36
N SER A 33 -5.26 0.74 -16.26
CA SER A 33 -4.85 -0.64 -16.00
C SER A 33 -5.29 -1.06 -14.60
N CYS A 34 -5.68 -2.33 -14.41
CA CYS A 34 -5.91 -2.91 -13.08
C CYS A 34 -4.61 -3.35 -12.40
N GLN A 35 -3.48 -3.05 -13.03
CA GLN A 35 -2.10 -3.12 -12.54
C GLN A 35 -1.41 -1.80 -12.96
N PRO A 36 -1.74 -0.68 -12.31
CA PRO A 36 -1.25 0.64 -12.73
C PRO A 36 0.24 0.80 -12.43
N ASN A 37 0.98 1.49 -13.30
CA ASN A 37 2.36 1.89 -13.03
C ASN A 37 2.47 3.34 -12.51
N ALA A 38 1.37 4.07 -12.46
CA ALA A 38 1.29 5.41 -11.88
C ALA A 38 0.03 5.64 -11.04
N ILE A 39 0.17 6.47 -10.00
CA ILE A 39 -0.93 6.97 -9.18
C ILE A 39 -1.23 8.42 -9.55
N VAL A 40 -2.52 8.74 -9.67
CA VAL A 40 -3.02 10.11 -9.81
C VAL A 40 -3.79 10.50 -8.57
N GLU A 41 -3.28 11.48 -7.85
CA GLU A 41 -3.79 11.90 -6.54
C GLU A 41 -3.98 13.41 -6.45
N TRP A 42 -4.90 13.85 -5.61
CA TRP A 42 -5.13 15.26 -5.34
C TRP A 42 -4.20 15.73 -4.22
N ILE A 43 -3.43 16.79 -4.47
CA ILE A 43 -2.55 17.43 -3.50
C ILE A 43 -3.19 18.76 -3.06
N PRO A 44 -3.72 18.85 -1.82
CA PRO A 44 -4.40 20.07 -1.35
C PRO A 44 -3.49 21.30 -1.32
N ASP A 45 -2.25 21.15 -0.85
CA ASP A 45 -1.33 22.26 -0.60
C ASP A 45 -0.97 23.04 -1.86
N SER A 46 -0.80 22.32 -2.98
CA SER A 46 -0.53 22.91 -4.30
C SER A 46 -1.79 23.08 -5.15
N PHE A 47 -2.96 22.71 -4.63
CA PHE A 47 -4.25 22.73 -5.33
C PHE A 47 -4.20 22.07 -6.72
N SER A 48 -3.53 20.92 -6.84
CA SER A 48 -3.26 20.26 -8.12
C SER A 48 -3.39 18.74 -8.04
N PHE A 49 -3.45 18.08 -9.20
CA PHE A 49 -3.25 16.63 -9.26
C PHE A 49 -1.78 16.33 -9.48
N SER A 50 -1.26 15.38 -8.71
CA SER A 50 0.04 14.76 -8.93
C SER A 50 -0.13 13.46 -9.71
N CYS A 51 0.76 13.19 -10.66
CA CYS A 51 0.86 11.91 -11.35
C CYS A 51 2.27 11.36 -11.11
N ARG A 52 2.38 10.24 -10.40
CA ARG A 52 3.67 9.69 -9.97
C ARG A 52 3.80 8.24 -10.37
N ALA A 53 4.98 7.87 -10.88
CA ALA A 53 5.34 6.49 -11.08
C ALA A 53 5.43 5.76 -9.73
N VAL A 54 4.82 4.58 -9.67
CA VAL A 54 4.89 3.65 -8.53
C VAL A 54 5.55 2.33 -8.91
N LEU A 55 5.70 2.08 -10.20
CA LEU A 55 6.53 1.03 -10.76
C LEU A 55 7.55 1.64 -11.71
N PRO A 56 8.67 0.95 -12.01
CA PRO A 56 9.57 1.36 -13.09
C PRO A 56 8.83 1.48 -14.43
N ILE A 57 9.08 2.57 -15.17
CA ILE A 57 8.48 2.84 -16.49
C ILE A 57 9.62 3.07 -17.48
N SER A 58 9.77 2.20 -18.48
CA SER A 58 10.81 2.33 -19.50
C SER A 58 10.40 3.32 -20.58
N LYS A 59 11.36 3.82 -21.34
CA LYS A 59 11.09 4.71 -22.48
C LYS A 59 10.21 3.98 -23.51
N GLY A 60 9.04 4.53 -23.79
CA GLY A 60 8.09 3.97 -24.75
C GLY A 60 6.95 3.19 -24.10
N ASP A 61 7.06 2.86 -22.81
CA ASP A 61 5.95 2.25 -22.07
C ASP A 61 4.84 3.28 -21.85
N GLU A 62 3.60 2.82 -21.92
CA GLU A 62 2.43 3.63 -21.61
C GLU A 62 2.29 3.83 -20.09
N ILE A 63 1.83 5.01 -19.70
CA ILE A 63 1.51 5.33 -18.31
C ILE A 63 0.07 4.94 -18.04
N PHE A 64 -0.15 4.09 -17.05
CA PHE A 64 -1.46 3.63 -16.63
C PHE A 64 -1.77 4.01 -15.20
N ARG A 65 -3.03 4.37 -14.97
CA ARG A 65 -3.62 4.54 -13.64
C ARG A 65 -4.78 3.57 -13.45
N ALA A 66 -5.24 3.42 -12.22
CA ALA A 66 -6.46 2.69 -11.94
C ALA A 66 -7.68 3.63 -11.94
N TYR A 67 -8.73 3.30 -12.70
CA TYR A 67 -10.02 4.01 -12.64
C TYR A 67 -10.94 3.41 -11.56
N ILE A 68 -10.80 2.10 -11.33
CA ILE A 68 -11.48 1.34 -10.29
C ILE A 68 -10.41 0.78 -9.35
N HIS A 69 -10.74 0.62 -8.07
CA HIS A 69 -9.82 0.06 -7.08
C HIS A 69 -9.23 -1.28 -7.56
N PRO A 70 -7.91 -1.43 -7.70
CA PRO A 70 -7.33 -2.62 -8.31
C PRO A 70 -7.62 -3.91 -7.53
N LEU A 71 -7.78 -3.83 -6.21
CA LEU A 71 -8.11 -4.98 -5.36
C LEU A 71 -9.56 -5.51 -5.51
N THR A 72 -10.44 -4.78 -6.20
CA THR A 72 -11.81 -5.26 -6.49
C THR A 72 -11.75 -6.49 -7.40
N PRO A 73 -12.54 -7.57 -7.24
CA PRO A 73 -12.49 -8.77 -8.10
C PRO A 73 -12.65 -8.51 -9.62
N ARG A 74 -12.03 -9.34 -10.48
CA ARG A 74 -11.94 -9.12 -11.95
C ARG A 74 -13.28 -8.82 -12.60
N ASP A 75 -14.30 -9.62 -12.31
CA ASP A 75 -15.61 -9.48 -12.95
C ASP A 75 -16.29 -8.17 -12.56
N ARG A 76 -16.13 -7.75 -11.29
CA ARG A 76 -16.61 -6.45 -10.82
C ARG A 76 -15.83 -5.29 -11.46
N ARG A 77 -14.49 -5.42 -11.61
CA ARG A 77 -13.68 -4.41 -12.34
C ARG A 77 -14.17 -4.26 -13.78
N ARG A 78 -14.30 -5.37 -14.52
CA ARG A 78 -14.78 -5.38 -15.92
C ARG A 78 -16.18 -4.78 -16.05
N GLN A 79 -17.12 -5.20 -15.20
CA GLN A 79 -18.49 -4.67 -15.20
C GLN A 79 -18.51 -3.16 -14.93
N ALA A 80 -17.79 -2.70 -13.91
CA ALA A 80 -17.74 -1.28 -13.55
C ALA A 80 -17.09 -0.42 -14.65
N LEU A 81 -16.01 -0.93 -15.27
CA LEU A 81 -15.32 -0.25 -16.37
C LEU A 81 -16.21 -0.16 -17.61
N LYS A 82 -16.91 -1.25 -17.98
CA LYS A 82 -17.87 -1.25 -19.09
C LYS A 82 -19.04 -0.30 -18.83
N ALA A 83 -19.61 -0.30 -17.63
CA ALA A 83 -20.74 0.56 -17.29
C ALA A 83 -20.36 2.06 -17.25
N SER A 84 -19.15 2.40 -16.81
CA SER A 84 -18.75 3.79 -16.57
C SER A 84 -17.98 4.42 -17.73
N TRP A 85 -17.10 3.66 -18.41
CA TRP A 85 -16.23 4.13 -19.50
C TRP A 85 -16.47 3.43 -20.84
N ASP A 86 -17.30 2.40 -20.89
CA ASP A 86 -17.73 1.70 -22.11
C ASP A 86 -16.61 0.97 -22.88
N PHE A 87 -15.62 0.43 -22.16
CA PHE A 87 -14.59 -0.43 -22.72
C PHE A 87 -14.42 -1.73 -21.93
N GLU A 88 -13.80 -2.73 -22.55
CA GLU A 88 -13.38 -3.98 -21.92
C GLU A 88 -11.90 -3.91 -21.57
N CYS A 89 -11.56 -4.08 -20.29
CA CYS A 89 -10.17 -4.01 -19.85
C CYS A 89 -9.40 -5.26 -20.26
N GLN A 90 -8.29 -5.07 -20.97
CA GLN A 90 -7.40 -6.12 -21.47
C GLN A 90 -6.01 -6.09 -20.81
N CYS A 91 -5.85 -5.38 -19.68
CA CYS A 91 -4.59 -5.39 -18.94
C CYS A 91 -4.22 -6.83 -18.48
N PRO A 92 -2.96 -7.13 -18.15
CA PRO A 92 -2.52 -8.51 -17.89
C PRO A 92 -3.37 -9.22 -16.82
N SER A 93 -3.68 -8.55 -15.70
CA SER A 93 -4.60 -9.07 -14.68
C SER A 93 -6.00 -9.41 -15.22
N CYS A 94 -6.57 -8.56 -16.07
CA CYS A 94 -7.87 -8.84 -16.67
C CYS A 94 -7.79 -9.86 -17.81
N ALA A 95 -6.63 -10.08 -18.41
CA ALA A 95 -6.44 -11.05 -19.50
C ALA A 95 -6.14 -12.48 -19.00
N LEU A 96 -5.93 -12.67 -17.69
CA LEU A 96 -5.67 -13.98 -17.09
C LEU A 96 -6.78 -15.00 -17.42
N PRO A 97 -6.41 -16.28 -17.66
CA PRO A 97 -7.35 -17.40 -17.67
C PRO A 97 -8.16 -17.48 -16.38
N ASP A 98 -9.35 -18.07 -16.42
CA ASP A 98 -10.29 -18.05 -15.29
C ASP A 98 -9.72 -18.65 -13.99
N ALA A 99 -8.98 -19.77 -14.09
CA ALA A 99 -8.36 -20.38 -12.92
C ALA A 99 -7.26 -19.50 -12.29
N GLU A 100 -6.49 -18.78 -13.11
CA GLU A 100 -5.45 -17.85 -12.63
C GLU A 100 -6.08 -16.56 -12.09
N SER A 101 -7.15 -16.08 -12.72
CA SER A 101 -7.91 -14.95 -12.23
C SER A 101 -8.56 -15.21 -10.88
N ALA A 102 -9.05 -16.43 -10.63
CA ALA A 102 -9.61 -16.78 -9.32
C ALA A 102 -8.55 -16.66 -8.22
N LYS A 103 -7.34 -17.17 -8.46
CA LYS A 103 -6.21 -17.03 -7.53
C LYS A 103 -5.77 -15.58 -7.34
N SER A 104 -5.75 -14.80 -8.43
CA SER A 104 -5.44 -13.36 -8.38
C SER A 104 -6.48 -12.59 -7.57
N ASP A 105 -7.76 -12.91 -7.71
CA ASP A 105 -8.84 -12.30 -6.93
C ASP A 105 -8.76 -12.70 -5.44
N GLU A 106 -8.39 -13.95 -5.13
CA GLU A 106 -8.10 -14.36 -3.74
C GLU A 106 -6.92 -13.59 -3.14
N ALA A 107 -5.81 -13.45 -3.88
CA ALA A 107 -4.65 -12.68 -3.45
C ALA A 107 -4.99 -11.21 -3.20
N ARG A 108 -5.73 -10.58 -4.14
CA ARG A 108 -6.22 -9.20 -4.00
C ARG A 108 -7.14 -9.01 -2.81
N GLN A 109 -8.00 -10.00 -2.51
CA GLN A 109 -8.86 -9.97 -1.33
C GLN A 109 -8.03 -10.03 -0.04
N LEU A 110 -7.00 -10.88 0.03
CA LEU A 110 -6.10 -10.93 1.18
C LEU A 110 -5.38 -9.59 1.40
N ILE A 111 -4.91 -8.94 0.34
CA ILE A 111 -4.29 -7.61 0.42
C ILE A 111 -5.31 -6.58 0.94
N GLN A 112 -6.56 -6.62 0.45
CA GLN A 112 -7.63 -5.72 0.90
C GLN A 112 -7.97 -5.93 2.38
N ASP A 113 -8.09 -7.18 2.82
CA ASP A 113 -8.41 -7.52 4.20
C ASP A 113 -7.28 -7.09 5.15
N ASP A 114 -6.02 -7.25 4.73
CA ASP A 114 -4.87 -6.78 5.51
C ASP A 114 -4.80 -5.25 5.56
N PHE A 115 -5.09 -4.55 4.45
CA PHE A 115 -5.22 -3.09 4.43
C PHE A 115 -6.28 -2.64 5.45
N ASP A 116 -7.46 -3.25 5.44
CA ASP A 116 -8.54 -2.93 6.36
C ASP A 116 -8.15 -3.22 7.82
N HIS A 117 -7.41 -4.30 8.08
CA HIS A 117 -6.88 -4.60 9.41
C HIS A 117 -5.85 -3.55 9.86
N ILE A 118 -4.97 -3.09 8.97
CA ILE A 118 -3.92 -2.13 9.31
C ILE A 118 -4.47 -0.73 9.54
N PHE A 119 -5.33 -0.24 8.64
CA PHE A 119 -5.74 1.17 8.61
C PHE A 119 -7.11 1.44 9.24
N ASN A 120 -8.02 0.47 9.18
CA ASN A 120 -9.41 0.66 9.58
C ASN A 120 -9.77 -0.05 10.90
N SER A 121 -8.79 -0.69 11.54
CA SER A 121 -8.98 -1.47 12.77
C SER A 121 -7.99 -1.06 13.86
N PRO A 122 -8.46 -0.79 15.10
CA PRO A 122 -7.57 -0.51 16.23
C PRO A 122 -6.76 -1.74 16.64
N TYR A 123 -7.19 -2.95 16.23
CA TYR A 123 -6.56 -4.20 16.63
C TYR A 123 -5.15 -4.38 16.07
N SER A 124 -4.83 -3.80 14.91
CA SER A 124 -3.50 -3.84 14.31
C SER A 124 -2.42 -3.26 15.24
N GLN A 125 -2.69 -2.09 15.85
CA GLN A 125 -1.76 -1.46 16.79
C GLN A 125 -1.68 -2.23 18.10
N MET A 126 -2.82 -2.73 18.60
CA MET A 126 -2.86 -3.56 19.81
C MET A 126 -2.10 -4.87 19.62
N GLU A 127 -2.19 -5.48 18.45
CA GLU A 127 -1.48 -6.70 18.09
C GLU A 127 0.03 -6.47 18.07
N LEU A 128 0.49 -5.40 17.42
CA LEU A 128 1.89 -5.00 17.41
C LEU A 128 2.41 -4.71 18.82
N GLN A 129 1.66 -3.96 19.63
CA GLN A 129 2.04 -3.67 21.01
C GLN A 129 2.10 -4.94 21.87
N ALA A 130 1.15 -5.86 21.69
CA ALA A 130 1.11 -7.12 22.43
C ALA A 130 2.30 -8.02 22.09
N TRP A 131 2.74 -8.01 20.82
CA TRP A 131 3.95 -8.69 20.38
C TRP A 131 5.21 -8.04 20.98
N LEU A 132 5.36 -6.72 20.87
CA LEU A 132 6.53 -5.99 21.38
C LEU A 132 6.73 -6.21 22.88
N THR A 133 5.65 -6.19 23.65
CA THR A 133 5.68 -6.29 25.13
C THR A 133 5.55 -7.71 25.66
N ASP A 134 5.35 -8.69 24.79
CA ASP A 134 5.10 -10.09 25.17
C ASP A 134 3.94 -10.26 26.16
N SER A 135 2.95 -9.37 26.10
CA SER A 135 1.88 -9.26 27.12
C SER A 135 0.77 -10.30 26.98
N ARG A 136 0.91 -11.26 26.07
CA ARG A 136 -0.05 -12.37 25.88
C ARG A 136 0.27 -13.54 26.82
N SER A 137 -0.72 -14.39 27.09
CA SER A 137 -0.47 -15.62 27.85
C SER A 137 0.55 -16.52 27.13
N PRO A 138 1.29 -17.39 27.84
CA PRO A 138 2.32 -18.25 27.24
C PRO A 138 1.84 -19.06 26.03
N GLU A 139 0.59 -19.51 26.03
CA GLU A 139 -0.01 -20.31 24.95
C GLU A 139 -0.40 -19.47 23.72
N ARG A 140 -0.48 -18.14 23.89
CA ARG A 140 -0.81 -17.17 22.84
C ARG A 140 0.37 -16.27 22.49
N ARG A 141 1.56 -16.60 23.01
CA ARG A 141 2.80 -15.92 22.68
C ARG A 141 3.04 -16.04 21.18
N MET A 142 3.32 -14.92 20.54
CA MET A 142 3.64 -14.90 19.13
C MET A 142 5.15 -15.14 18.94
N PRO A 143 5.55 -15.91 17.91
CA PRO A 143 6.97 -16.09 17.56
C PRO A 143 7.69 -14.77 17.25
N ASP A 144 9.01 -14.77 17.38
CA ASP A 144 9.85 -13.59 17.09
C ASP A 144 9.87 -13.20 15.61
N ASP A 145 9.51 -14.11 14.72
CA ASP A 145 9.39 -13.88 13.27
C ASP A 145 7.95 -13.62 12.82
N TYR A 146 6.96 -13.54 13.73
CA TYR A 146 5.54 -13.37 13.38
C TYR A 146 5.29 -12.20 12.41
N PHE A 147 5.82 -11.01 12.71
CA PHE A 147 5.67 -9.85 11.82
C PHE A 147 6.57 -9.90 10.59
N VAL A 148 7.65 -10.69 10.64
CA VAL A 148 8.50 -10.94 9.47
C VAL A 148 7.73 -11.77 8.45
N GLU A 149 7.20 -12.92 8.87
CA GLU A 149 6.44 -13.82 8.00
C GLU A 149 5.19 -13.15 7.42
N THR A 150 4.38 -12.52 8.27
CA THR A 150 3.12 -11.89 7.83
C THR A 150 3.37 -10.71 6.89
N SER A 151 4.34 -9.85 7.18
CA SER A 151 4.61 -8.67 6.36
C SER A 151 5.36 -9.00 5.07
N GLU A 152 6.35 -9.91 5.09
CA GLU A 152 7.02 -10.33 3.84
C GLU A 152 6.04 -11.07 2.92
N ARG A 153 5.12 -11.88 3.46
CA ARG A 153 4.06 -12.52 2.66
C ARG A 153 3.17 -11.48 1.99
N MET A 154 2.73 -10.43 2.69
CA MET A 154 1.89 -9.39 2.10
C MET A 154 2.64 -8.61 1.02
N LEU A 155 3.88 -8.19 1.28
CA LEU A 155 4.71 -7.51 0.28
C LEU A 155 4.91 -8.37 -0.98
N GLN A 156 5.11 -9.68 -0.84
CA GLN A 156 5.20 -10.61 -1.97
C GLN A 156 3.89 -10.70 -2.77
N LEU A 157 2.73 -10.74 -2.11
CA LEU A 157 1.44 -10.72 -2.81
C LEU A 157 1.23 -9.40 -3.56
N MET A 158 1.60 -8.27 -2.95
CA MET A 158 1.54 -6.94 -3.60
C MET A 158 2.44 -6.88 -4.84
N ASP A 159 3.67 -7.41 -4.75
CA ASP A 159 4.61 -7.52 -5.88
C ASP A 159 4.03 -8.39 -7.02
N GLN A 160 3.47 -9.56 -6.68
CA GLN A 160 2.88 -10.50 -7.64
C GLN A 160 1.68 -9.89 -8.37
N GLU A 161 0.81 -9.22 -7.62
CA GLU A 161 -0.39 -8.61 -8.19
C GLU A 161 -0.13 -7.30 -8.92
N GLN A 162 1.07 -6.72 -8.77
CA GLN A 162 1.42 -5.39 -9.28
C GLN A 162 0.37 -4.34 -8.90
N CYS A 163 -0.12 -4.44 -7.66
CA CYS A 163 -1.08 -3.51 -7.08
C CYS A 163 -0.35 -2.63 -6.08
N GLU A 164 0.25 -1.55 -6.58
CA GLU A 164 1.02 -0.63 -5.75
C GLU A 164 0.11 0.24 -4.88
N GLU A 165 0.21 0.04 -3.56
CA GLU A 165 -0.38 0.88 -2.52
C GLU A 165 0.77 1.34 -1.59
N PRO A 166 1.41 2.50 -1.88
CA PRO A 166 2.61 2.97 -1.19
C PRO A 166 2.48 3.04 0.33
N GLU A 167 1.36 3.54 0.83
CA GLU A 167 1.09 3.66 2.27
C GLU A 167 0.99 2.28 2.94
N HIS A 168 0.36 1.31 2.27
CA HIS A 168 0.24 -0.05 2.76
C HIS A 168 1.59 -0.75 2.83
N ARG A 169 2.42 -0.61 1.79
CA ARG A 169 3.83 -1.08 1.80
C ARG A 169 4.63 -0.46 2.95
N ALA A 170 4.49 0.85 3.15
CA ALA A 170 5.20 1.56 4.21
C ALA A 170 4.86 1.00 5.59
N CYS A 171 3.60 0.63 5.85
CA CYS A 171 3.20 -0.01 7.10
C CYS A 171 3.85 -1.39 7.30
N HIS A 172 4.00 -2.20 6.24
CA HIS A 172 4.73 -3.47 6.33
C HIS A 172 6.21 -3.28 6.59
N TYR A 173 6.88 -2.35 5.88
CA TYR A 173 8.28 -2.06 6.17
C TYR A 173 8.47 -1.51 7.58
N PHE A 174 7.56 -0.66 8.06
CA PHE A 174 7.57 -0.17 9.44
C PHE A 174 7.51 -1.32 10.46
N ARG A 175 6.57 -2.27 10.29
CA ARG A 175 6.44 -3.46 11.13
C ARG A 175 7.68 -4.35 11.09
N LEU A 176 8.27 -4.54 9.90
CA LEU A 176 9.50 -5.30 9.70
C LEU A 176 10.72 -4.67 10.39
N ILE A 177 10.87 -3.36 10.28
CA ILE A 177 11.96 -2.62 10.95
C ILE A 177 11.79 -2.70 12.47
N LEU A 178 10.58 -2.49 12.99
CA LEU A 178 10.30 -2.64 14.42
C LEU A 178 10.55 -4.05 14.92
N SER A 179 10.16 -5.08 14.15
CA SER A 179 10.37 -6.47 14.58
C SER A 179 11.86 -6.83 14.61
N ALA A 180 12.64 -6.38 13.62
CA ALA A 180 14.09 -6.53 13.65
C ALA A 180 14.74 -5.77 14.81
N ALA A 181 14.31 -4.53 15.08
CA ALA A 181 14.82 -3.75 16.21
C ALA A 181 14.52 -4.45 17.55
N ALA A 182 13.31 -4.96 17.73
CA ALA A 182 12.89 -5.66 18.96
C ALA A 182 13.79 -6.85 19.32
N VAL A 183 14.27 -7.60 18.31
CA VAL A 183 15.16 -8.75 18.50
C VAL A 183 16.64 -8.41 18.32
N GLY A 184 17.00 -7.14 18.10
CA GLY A 184 18.37 -6.69 17.91
C GLY A 184 19.03 -7.11 16.58
N ASP A 185 18.24 -7.44 15.54
CA ASP A 185 18.78 -7.86 14.23
C ASP A 185 19.05 -6.64 13.33
N LEU A 186 20.25 -6.08 13.48
CA LEU A 186 20.71 -4.93 12.68
C LEU A 186 20.66 -5.19 11.17
N LYS A 187 20.97 -6.41 10.73
CA LYS A 187 21.06 -6.76 9.31
C LYS A 187 19.69 -6.70 8.66
N ARG A 188 18.69 -7.34 9.30
CA ARG A 188 17.30 -7.31 8.84
C ARG A 188 16.73 -5.90 8.90
N MET A 189 17.00 -5.16 9.96
CA MET A 189 16.50 -3.79 10.09
C MET A 189 16.98 -2.89 8.93
N ARG A 190 18.27 -2.93 8.60
CA ARG A 190 18.83 -2.18 7.46
C ARG A 190 18.30 -2.65 6.10
N LYS A 191 18.06 -3.97 5.93
CA LYS A 191 17.46 -4.56 4.72
C LYS A 191 16.12 -3.88 4.37
N TRP A 192 15.30 -3.60 5.38
CA TRP A 192 13.93 -3.08 5.16
C TRP A 192 13.80 -1.57 5.29
N ALA A 193 14.76 -0.89 5.94
CA ALA A 193 14.77 0.56 6.05
C ALA A 193 14.98 1.28 4.70
N GLN A 194 15.86 0.77 3.83
CA GLN A 194 16.07 1.40 2.52
C GLN A 194 14.82 1.33 1.62
N PRO A 195 14.16 0.16 1.44
CA PRO A 195 12.89 0.10 0.70
C PRO A 195 11.81 1.03 1.24
N LEU A 196 11.71 1.25 2.56
CA LEU A 196 10.78 2.24 3.13
C LEU A 196 11.09 3.66 2.66
N LEU A 197 12.37 4.05 2.62
CA LEU A 197 12.82 5.38 2.20
C LEU A 197 12.73 5.58 0.68
N ASP A 198 12.75 4.50 -0.10
CA ASP A 198 12.57 4.54 -1.55
C ASP A 198 11.12 4.86 -1.95
N ILE A 199 10.16 4.68 -1.02
CA ILE A 199 8.76 5.08 -1.24
C ILE A 199 8.67 6.61 -1.25
N ARG A 200 8.37 7.16 -2.43
CA ARG A 200 8.30 8.61 -2.65
C ARG A 200 7.05 9.23 -2.04
N HIS A 201 7.19 10.45 -1.52
CA HIS A 201 6.12 11.26 -0.93
C HIS A 201 5.41 10.62 0.28
N MET A 202 6.13 9.81 1.04
CA MET A 202 5.64 9.33 2.33
C MET A 202 5.56 10.45 3.36
N ASP A 203 4.63 10.27 4.31
CA ASP A 203 4.54 11.07 5.54
C ASP A 203 5.92 11.15 6.23
N GLU A 204 6.30 12.37 6.64
CA GLU A 204 7.61 12.67 7.24
C GLU A 204 7.96 11.74 8.41
N LYS A 205 6.96 11.22 9.14
CA LYS A 205 7.19 10.28 10.25
C LYS A 205 7.86 8.98 9.78
N TYR A 206 7.46 8.46 8.61
CA TYR A 206 8.03 7.22 8.06
C TYR A 206 9.43 7.48 7.51
N VAL A 207 9.65 8.64 6.90
CA VAL A 207 10.97 9.06 6.41
C VAL A 207 11.95 9.19 7.56
N LYS A 208 11.57 9.92 8.62
CA LYS A 208 12.40 10.08 9.82
C LYS A 208 12.69 8.73 10.49
N PHE A 209 11.66 7.89 10.63
CA PHE A 209 11.81 6.55 11.21
C PHE A 209 12.78 5.67 10.40
N GLY A 210 12.63 5.62 9.08
CA GLY A 210 13.54 4.88 8.20
C GLY A 210 14.97 5.41 8.24
N GLN A 211 15.16 6.73 8.32
CA GLN A 211 16.47 7.35 8.48
C GLN A 211 17.12 6.95 9.80
N THR A 212 16.40 7.05 10.92
CA THR A 212 16.88 6.58 12.24
C THR A 212 17.29 5.11 12.18
N ALA A 213 16.47 4.24 11.58
CA ALA A 213 16.80 2.83 11.43
C ALA A 213 18.10 2.59 10.61
N LEU A 214 18.47 3.47 9.68
CA LEU A 214 19.75 3.34 8.97
C LEU A 214 20.94 3.92 9.75
N SER A 215 20.75 5.11 10.33
CA SER A 215 21.84 5.90 10.91
C SER A 215 22.14 5.56 12.37
N ASP A 216 21.10 5.36 13.17
CA ASP A 216 21.18 5.11 14.61
C ASP A 216 20.13 4.08 15.08
N PRO A 217 20.33 2.80 14.71
CA PRO A 217 19.45 1.68 15.07
C PRO A 217 19.04 1.57 16.54
N GLU A 218 20.01 1.79 17.43
CA GLU A 218 19.85 1.55 18.87
C GLU A 218 19.08 2.69 19.56
N ALA A 219 18.89 3.82 18.87
CA ALA A 219 18.06 4.92 19.35
C ALA A 219 16.55 4.65 19.25
N LEU A 220 16.13 3.54 18.62
CA LEU A 220 14.73 3.11 18.66
C LEU A 220 14.41 2.55 20.05
N ASP A 221 13.37 3.07 20.70
CA ASP A 221 12.95 2.66 22.06
C ASP A 221 12.67 1.16 22.22
N VAL A 222 12.42 0.47 21.10
CA VAL A 222 12.16 -0.98 21.06
C VAL A 222 13.43 -1.82 20.89
N TRP A 223 14.62 -1.21 20.77
CA TRP A 223 15.84 -1.95 20.48
C TRP A 223 16.13 -3.01 21.55
N GLY A 224 16.22 -4.26 21.11
CA GLY A 224 16.61 -5.39 21.95
C GLY A 224 15.60 -5.79 23.04
N ILE A 225 14.38 -5.25 23.05
CA ILE A 225 13.38 -5.56 24.10
C ILE A 225 12.97 -7.05 24.14
N ARG A 226 13.20 -7.79 23.06
CA ARG A 226 12.97 -9.24 22.94
C ARG A 226 14.27 -10.05 22.84
N THR A 227 15.44 -9.48 23.17
CA THR A 227 16.72 -10.23 23.17
C THR A 227 16.93 -11.10 24.41
N TRP A 228 16.01 -11.05 25.38
CA TRP A 228 16.03 -11.89 26.58
C TRP A 228 15.63 -13.33 26.28
N ASN A 229 16.61 -14.16 25.94
CA ASN A 229 16.62 -15.61 26.15
C ASN A 229 17.90 -15.99 26.89
#